data_AF-A0A0B7BXD8-F1
#
_entry.id   AF-A0A0B7BXD8-F1
#
_cell.length_a   1.000
_cell.length_b   1.000
_cell.length_c   1.000
_cell.angle_alpha   90.00
_cell.angle_beta   90.00
_cell.angle_gamma   90.00
#
_symmetry.space_group_name_H-M   'P 1'
#
loop_
_entity.id
_entity.type
_entity.pdbx_description
1 polymer ?
#
loop_
_entity_poly.entity_id
_entity_poly.type
_entity_poly.pdbx_seq_one_letter_code
_entity_poly.pdbx_strand_id
1 'polypeptide(L)'
;HGASLVFTVMDHDLVFQNDFGGEAFLPLSDVHGVGGEEVSGYDALSIVSLPLIHPRTSDHGALDVLRRRTWDSKAQEFIKKRSKIE
;
A
#
# COMPACT_ATOMS: atom_id res chain seq x y z
N HIS A 1 4.33 -17.08 17.40
CA HIS A 1 4.74 -15.91 16.59
C HIS A 1 3.98 -15.97 15.28
N GLY A 2 3.34 -14.88 14.87
CA GLY A 2 2.61 -14.81 13.59
C GLY A 2 3.47 -14.15 12.51
N ALA A 3 3.42 -14.67 11.29
CA ALA A 3 4.08 -14.12 10.12
C ALA A 3 3.15 -14.22 8.91
N SER A 4 3.29 -13.30 7.96
CA SER A 4 2.44 -13.18 6.78
C SER A 4 3.26 -12.80 5.55
N LEU A 5 2.81 -13.26 4.38
CA LEU A 5 3.25 -12.74 3.09
C LEU A 5 2.50 -11.44 2.79
N VAL A 6 3.24 -10.46 2.29
CA VAL A 6 2.68 -9.21 1.78
C VAL A 6 2.96 -9.17 0.29
N PHE A 7 1.91 -8.98 -0.49
CA PHE A 7 1.97 -8.78 -1.93
C PHE A 7 1.70 -7.30 -2.20
N THR A 8 2.66 -6.61 -2.82
CA THR A 8 2.50 -5.20 -3.20
C THR A 8 2.40 -5.10 -4.72
N VAL A 9 1.34 -4.45 -5.19
CA VAL A 9 1.16 -4.09 -6.59
C VAL A 9 1.68 -2.68 -6.78
N MET A 10 2.52 -2.47 -7.78
CA MET A 10 3.00 -1.15 -8.18
C MET A 10 2.80 -0.97 -9.68
N ASP A 11 2.35 0.21 -10.10
CA ASP A 11 2.37 0.62 -11.50
C ASP A 11 3.80 0.99 -11.89
N HIS A 12 4.28 0.50 -13.03
CA HIS A 12 5.68 0.64 -13.38
C HIS A 12 5.93 1.88 -14.24
N ASP A 13 6.70 2.81 -13.69
CA ASP A 13 7.12 4.03 -14.37
C ASP A 13 8.54 3.93 -14.91
N LEU A 14 8.75 4.37 -16.15
CA LEU A 14 10.05 4.32 -16.82
C LEU A 14 10.99 5.48 -16.42
N VAL A 15 10.44 6.59 -15.93
CA VAL A 15 11.16 7.84 -15.73
C VAL A 15 11.27 8.21 -14.25
N PHE A 16 10.25 7.88 -13.46
CA PHE A 16 10.16 8.25 -12.05
C PHE A 16 10.13 6.99 -11.17
N GLN A 17 9.44 7.08 -10.03
CA GLN A 17 9.27 5.99 -9.08
C GLN A 17 7.95 5.29 -9.40
N ASN A 18 7.89 3.97 -9.24
CA ASN A 18 6.65 3.24 -9.41
C ASN A 18 5.57 3.74 -8.46
N ASP A 19 4.36 3.94 -8.98
CA ASP A 19 3.20 4.32 -8.20
C ASP A 19 2.60 3.12 -7.44
N PHE A 20 2.18 3.35 -6.20
CA PHE A 20 1.58 2.30 -5.38
C PHE A 20 0.17 1.95 -5.89
N GLY A 21 -0.05 0.68 -6.22
CA GLY A 21 -1.32 0.17 -6.75
C GLY A 21 -2.15 -0.67 -5.79
N GLY A 22 -1.66 -0.94 -4.57
CA GLY A 22 -2.38 -1.73 -3.55
C GLY A 22 -1.55 -2.84 -2.92
N GLU A 23 -2.05 -3.38 -1.81
CA GLU A 23 -1.44 -4.49 -1.09
C GLU A 23 -2.44 -5.59 -0.75
N ALA A 24 -1.96 -6.84 -0.67
CA ALA A 24 -2.72 -7.98 -0.19
C ALA A 24 -1.89 -8.79 0.80
N PHE A 25 -2.55 -9.43 1.76
CA PHE A 25 -1.90 -10.13 2.86
C PHE A 25 -2.38 -11.58 2.92
N LEU A 26 -1.45 -12.51 3.10
CA LEU A 26 -1.73 -13.93 3.30
C LEU A 26 -0.99 -14.41 4.56
N PRO A 27 -1.68 -14.85 5.62
CA PRO A 27 -1.04 -15.49 6.76
C PRO A 27 -0.20 -16.69 6.32
N LEU A 28 1.03 -16.85 6.85
CA LEU A 28 1.85 -18.02 6.50
C LEU A 28 1.25 -19.34 6.96
N SER A 29 0.35 -19.31 7.96
CA SER A 29 -0.44 -20.49 8.37
C SER A 29 -1.32 -21.04 7.26
N ASP A 30 -1.67 -20.20 6.28
CA ASP A 30 -2.62 -20.55 5.21
C ASP A 30 -1.87 -20.98 3.94
N VAL A 31 -0.53 -21.02 3.99
CA VAL A 31 0.33 -21.50 2.89
C VAL A 31 0.67 -22.96 3.14
N HIS A 32 0.09 -23.86 2.34
CA HIS A 32 0.36 -25.29 2.43
C HIS A 32 1.86 -25.60 2.38
N GLY A 33 2.32 -26.46 3.29
CA GLY A 33 3.72 -26.93 3.36
C GLY A 33 4.64 -26.02 4.17
N VAL A 34 4.24 -24.78 4.48
CA VAL A 34 5.03 -23.89 5.35
C VAL A 34 5.07 -24.42 6.80
N GLY A 35 4.01 -25.10 7.26
CA GLY A 35 3.97 -25.76 8.57
C GLY A 35 4.70 -27.12 8.64
N GLY A 36 5.27 -27.59 7.52
CA GLY A 36 5.95 -28.88 7.45
C GLY A 36 5.02 -30.08 7.17
N GLU A 37 3.74 -29.84 6.88
CA GLU A 37 2.85 -30.88 6.35
C GLU A 37 3.29 -31.33 4.95
N GLU A 38 3.19 -32.64 4.69
CA GLU A 38 3.44 -33.21 3.38
C GLU A 38 2.31 -32.78 2.43
N VAL A 39 2.63 -31.88 1.51
CA VAL A 39 1.67 -31.41 0.51
C VAL A 39 1.78 -32.32 -0.71
N SER A 40 0.73 -33.09 -0.97
CA SER A 40 0.63 -33.94 -2.17
C SER A 40 -0.66 -33.64 -2.93
N GLY A 41 -0.62 -33.71 -4.26
CA GLY A 41 -1.81 -33.58 -5.10
C GLY A 41 -2.33 -32.15 -5.33
N TYR A 42 -3.61 -32.04 -5.67
CA TYR A 42 -4.28 -30.82 -6.14
C TYR A 42 -4.48 -29.74 -5.06
N ASP A 43 -4.34 -30.08 -3.78
CA ASP A 43 -4.42 -29.11 -2.68
C ASP A 43 -3.25 -28.10 -2.70
N ALA A 44 -2.12 -28.47 -3.33
CA ALA A 44 -1.03 -27.54 -3.64
C ALA A 44 -1.39 -26.51 -4.73
N LEU A 45 -2.47 -26.74 -5.49
CA LEU A 45 -2.85 -25.96 -6.67
C LEU A 45 -4.08 -25.07 -6.42
N SER A 46 -4.60 -25.03 -5.19
CA SER A 46 -5.78 -24.22 -4.87
C SER A 46 -5.47 -22.73 -5.04
N ILE A 47 -6.21 -22.05 -5.93
CA ILE A 47 -6.09 -20.61 -6.13
C ILE A 47 -6.67 -19.88 -4.92
N VAL A 48 -5.88 -19.01 -4.32
CA VAL A 48 -6.33 -18.13 -3.23
C VAL A 48 -6.62 -16.75 -3.81
N SER A 49 -7.85 -16.27 -3.66
CA SER A 49 -8.23 -14.90 -4.01
C SER A 49 -8.03 -14.00 -2.81
N LEU A 50 -7.21 -12.95 -2.95
CA LEU A 50 -6.94 -11.98 -1.89
C LEU A 50 -7.51 -10.61 -2.28
N PRO A 51 -8.18 -9.91 -1.35
CA PRO A 51 -8.67 -8.56 -1.61
C PRO A 51 -7.48 -7.60 -1.71
N LEU A 52 -7.46 -6.78 -2.76
CA LEU A 52 -6.48 -5.72 -2.91
C LEU A 52 -6.87 -4.52 -2.03
N ILE A 53 -6.11 -4.31 -0.97
CA ILE A 53 -6.31 -3.25 0.01
C ILE A 53 -5.52 -2.03 -0.45
N HIS A 54 -6.19 -0.88 -0.45
CA HIS A 54 -5.55 0.41 -0.63
C HIS A 54 -5.49 1.08 0.74
N PRO A 55 -4.29 1.25 1.34
CA PRO A 55 -4.14 2.10 2.50
C PRO A 55 -4.71 3.45 2.11
N ARG A 56 -5.75 3.91 2.82
CA ARG A 56 -6.13 5.31 2.69
C ARG A 56 -4.89 6.07 3.12
N THR A 57 -4.29 6.83 2.21
CA THR A 57 -3.37 7.89 2.58
C THR A 57 -4.17 8.78 3.50
N SER A 58 -4.06 8.57 4.80
CA SER A 58 -4.52 9.56 5.77
C SER A 58 -3.95 10.89 5.30
N ASP A 59 -4.78 11.93 5.22
CA ASP A 59 -4.45 13.32 4.85
C ASP A 59 -3.33 13.87 5.77
N HIS A 60 -2.15 13.29 5.64
CA HIS A 60 -0.90 13.48 6.36
C HIS A 60 0.23 13.54 5.34
N GLY A 61 -0.10 13.87 4.09
CA GLY A 61 0.89 14.15 3.06
C GLY A 61 1.65 15.43 3.37
N ALA A 62 2.70 15.70 2.59
CA ALA A 62 3.49 16.93 2.74
C ALA A 62 2.61 18.20 2.71
N LEU A 63 1.49 18.18 1.98
CA LEU A 63 0.53 19.28 1.92
C LEU A 63 -0.18 19.54 3.25
N ASP A 64 -0.50 18.52 4.05
CA ASP A 64 -1.14 18.71 5.36
C ASP A 64 -0.16 19.25 6.40
N VAL A 65 1.11 18.85 6.31
CA VAL A 65 2.19 19.46 7.09
C VAL A 65 2.28 20.96 6.77
N LEU A 66 2.24 21.33 5.49
CA LEU A 66 2.24 22.74 5.08
C LEU A 66 0.95 23.48 5.49
N ARG A 67 -0.21 22.82 5.39
CA ARG A 67 -1.52 23.39 5.76
C ARG A 67 -1.57 23.76 7.25
N ARG A 68 -0.97 22.94 8.12
CA ARG A 68 -0.91 23.17 9.59
C ARG A 68 0.04 24.31 10.00
N ARG A 69 0.96 24.73 9.14
CA ARG A 69 1.88 25.86 9.40
C ARG A 69 1.17 27.19 9.18
N THR A 70 0.20 27.52 10.03
CA THR A 70 -0.59 28.76 9.93
C THR A 70 0.25 30.03 10.11
N TRP A 71 1.40 29.91 10.78
CA TRP A 71 2.36 31.00 10.97
C TRP A 71 3.27 31.26 9.76
N ASP A 72 3.30 30.36 8.76
CA ASP A 72 4.15 30.50 7.58
C ASP A 72 3.34 31.00 6.38
N SER A 73 3.47 32.28 6.09
CA SER A 73 2.77 32.93 4.98
C SER A 73 3.08 32.31 3.61
N LYS A 74 4.32 31.84 3.39
CA LYS A 74 4.71 31.17 2.13
C LYS A 74 4.04 29.81 2.00
N ALA A 75 4.01 29.04 3.08
CA ALA A 75 3.31 27.75 3.10
C ALA A 75 1.80 27.92 2.83
N GLN A 76 1.17 28.91 3.47
CA GLN A 76 -0.25 29.19 3.27
C GLN A 76 -0.56 29.67 1.84
N GLU A 77 0.31 30.50 1.25
CA GLU A 77 0.14 30.94 -0.14
C GLU A 77 0.30 29.78 -1.13
N PHE A 78 1.28 28.90 -0.91
CA PHE A 78 1.48 27.70 -1.73
C PHE A 78 0.25 26.79 -1.70
N ILE A 79 -0.30 26.50 -0.52
CA ILE A 79 -1.51 25.69 -0.37
C ILE A 79 -2.71 26.31 -1.09
N LYS A 80 -2.92 27.63 -0.94
CA LYS A 80 -4.01 28.34 -1.63
C LYS A 80 -3.90 28.30 -3.16
N LYS A 81 -2.67 28.28 -3.70
CA LYS A 81 -2.44 28.15 -5.15
C LYS A 81 -2.74 26.73 -5.63
N ARG A 82 -2.28 25.72 -4.88
CA ARG A 82 -2.47 24.31 -5.22
C ARG A 82 -3.94 23.87 -5.13
N SER A 83 -4.67 24.33 -4.12
CA SER A 83 -6.09 23.99 -3.92
C SER A 83 -7.06 24.63 -4.93
N LYS A 84 -6.57 25.43 -5.87
CA LYS A 84 -7.37 26.02 -6.97
C LYS A 84 -7.15 25.29 -8.31
N ILE A 85 -6.20 24.36 -8.34
CA ILE A 85 -5.78 23.63 -9.54
C ILE A 85 -6.36 22.19 -9.53
N GLU A 86 -6.76 21.70 -8.37
CA GLU A 86 -7.66 20.55 -8.18
C GLU A 86 -9.12 21.00 -8.23
#